data_AF-A0A2G6KQ48-F1
#
_entry.id   AF-A0A2G6KQ48-F1
#
_cell.length_a   1.000
_cell.length_b   1.000
_cell.length_c   1.000
_cell.angle_alpha   90.00
_cell.angle_beta   90.00
_cell.angle_gamma   90.00
#
_symmetry.space_group_name_H-M   'P 1'
#
loop_
_entity.id
_entity.type
_entity.pdbx_description
1 polymer ?
#
loop_
_entity_poly.entity_id
_entity_poly.type
_entity_poly.pdbx_seq_one_letter_code
_entity_poly.pdbx_strand_id
1 'polypeptide(L)'
;MSVLLARILVVSLLMALCCPAFGNTVERQLLVDIKRSKQSLARLQQQQLKTREKLARQLSALEMSVEKLRDEVGDMQRREDEKTLALDTLKERLRTWQQQDAYQRHAIAQYLKAAGESTDDSDFGSLLSGVERALADLEQRLEPAWQSANVVGSSGELLAAQTLRLGPVTWMYDPATGQAGVLSLTGDIPSVLLPFDSDSSAALGRVYSSGSGQVFVDPTLSRVAKLSTQHDSALGHLQKGGIWTLPILLCAVVALLCALAKTWQLYRMPAVRPTAAARLRTVLQGGDTKAVAEELNSSTPAELQIVEICRNNPDISTREDALFAYLMQRREQLEKWLGAIAVIAAVAPLLG
;
A
#
# COMPACT_ATOMS: atom_id res chain seq x y z
N MET A 1 81.64 -133.86 73.94
CA MET A 1 81.72 -132.73 73.00
C MET A 1 80.29 -132.45 72.54
N SER A 2 79.66 -131.41 73.07
CA SER A 2 79.82 -130.03 72.57
C SER A 2 78.65 -129.71 71.64
N VAL A 3 77.51 -129.23 72.14
CA VAL A 3 77.34 -127.93 72.85
C VAL A 3 77.78 -126.71 72.00
N LEU A 4 78.42 -126.90 70.83
CA LEU A 4 78.84 -125.81 69.95
C LEU A 4 78.06 -125.77 68.64
N LEU A 5 77.84 -126.91 67.96
CA LEU A 5 77.16 -126.89 66.66
C LEU A 5 75.66 -126.59 66.76
N ALA A 6 74.98 -127.10 67.79
CA ALA A 6 73.58 -126.74 68.06
C ALA A 6 73.37 -125.29 68.52
N ARG A 7 74.44 -124.60 68.99
CA ARG A 7 74.40 -123.16 69.34
C ARG A 7 74.71 -122.24 68.16
N ILE A 8 75.48 -122.71 67.16
CA ILE A 8 75.69 -121.99 65.90
C ILE A 8 74.39 -121.96 65.06
N LEU A 9 73.54 -122.98 65.20
CA LEU A 9 72.23 -123.07 64.55
C LEU A 9 71.16 -122.12 65.16
N VAL A 10 71.41 -121.57 66.35
CA VAL A 10 70.45 -120.70 67.07
C VAL A 10 70.84 -119.21 67.01
N VAL A 11 72.13 -118.90 66.79
CA VAL A 11 72.61 -117.50 66.73
C VAL A 11 72.53 -116.90 65.33
N SER A 12 72.61 -117.69 64.26
CA SER A 12 72.43 -117.17 62.89
C SER A 12 70.98 -116.95 62.49
N LEU A 13 70.02 -117.49 63.24
CA LEU A 13 68.58 -117.29 63.04
C LEU A 13 68.05 -115.99 63.68
N LEU A 14 68.86 -115.28 64.48
CA LEU A 14 68.41 -114.15 65.31
C LEU A 14 68.96 -112.78 64.92
N MET A 15 69.76 -112.66 63.86
CA MET A 15 70.29 -111.38 63.37
C MET A 15 69.73 -111.05 61.98
N ALA A 16 68.82 -110.08 61.97
CA ALA A 16 68.48 -109.19 60.87
C ALA A 16 67.75 -109.80 59.65
N LEU A 17 66.41 -109.73 59.51
CA LEU A 17 65.40 -108.92 60.19
C LEU A 17 65.75 -107.42 60.26
N CYS A 18 66.09 -106.80 59.11
CA CYS A 18 65.87 -105.37 58.89
C CYS A 18 65.90 -105.03 57.38
N CYS A 19 64.74 -104.64 56.82
CA CYS A 19 64.43 -103.84 55.61
C CYS A 19 65.37 -103.84 54.37
N PRO A 20 64.84 -103.70 53.11
CA PRO A 20 63.68 -102.85 52.80
C PRO A 20 62.65 -103.41 51.79
N ALA A 21 61.39 -103.03 52.00
CA ALA A 21 60.31 -103.10 51.02
C ALA A 21 59.62 -101.72 50.95
N PHE A 22 60.19 -100.77 50.19
CA PHE A 22 59.66 -99.40 50.07
C PHE A 22 59.33 -98.94 48.63
N GLY A 23 59.49 -99.80 47.61
CA GLY A 23 59.20 -99.45 46.20
C GLY A 23 57.73 -99.61 45.77
N ASN A 24 57.02 -100.60 46.30
CA ASN A 24 55.74 -101.05 45.71
C ASN A 24 54.50 -100.25 46.12
N THR A 25 54.57 -99.48 47.22
CA THR A 25 53.42 -98.75 47.79
C THR A 25 53.22 -97.37 47.16
N VAL A 26 54.32 -96.67 46.87
CA VAL A 26 54.30 -95.33 46.24
C VAL A 26 53.87 -95.43 44.77
N GLU A 27 54.32 -96.46 44.06
CA GLU A 27 53.99 -96.69 42.66
C GLU A 27 52.51 -97.03 42.46
N ARG A 28 51.92 -97.82 43.38
CA ARG A 28 50.48 -98.11 43.40
C ARG A 28 49.64 -96.88 43.77
N GLN A 29 50.08 -96.04 44.71
CA GLN A 29 49.40 -94.77 45.04
C GLN A 29 49.44 -93.79 43.87
N LEU A 30 50.59 -93.63 43.20
CA LEU A 30 50.72 -92.78 42.01
C LEU A 30 49.83 -93.25 40.85
N LEU A 31 49.74 -94.56 40.60
CA LEU A 31 48.84 -95.11 39.58
C LEU A 31 47.35 -94.87 39.91
N VAL A 32 46.97 -94.96 41.19
CA VAL A 32 45.61 -94.64 41.64
C VAL A 32 45.30 -93.15 41.49
N ASP A 33 46.25 -92.27 41.81
CA ASP A 33 46.08 -90.82 41.68
C ASP A 33 46.09 -90.36 40.22
N ILE A 34 46.90 -90.98 39.35
CA ILE A 34 46.84 -90.77 37.89
C ILE A 34 45.49 -91.23 37.33
N LYS A 35 44.93 -92.33 37.83
CA LYS A 35 43.61 -92.81 37.41
C LYS A 35 42.49 -91.87 37.90
N ARG A 36 42.59 -91.37 39.14
CA ARG A 36 41.66 -90.37 39.71
C ARG A 36 41.75 -89.03 38.97
N SER A 37 42.94 -88.54 38.66
CA SER A 37 43.13 -87.28 37.93
C SER A 37 42.68 -87.37 36.46
N LYS A 38 42.90 -88.50 35.79
CA LYS A 38 42.31 -88.76 34.46
C LYS A 38 40.78 -88.76 34.50
N GLN A 39 40.18 -89.37 35.54
CA GLN A 39 38.73 -89.34 35.72
C GLN A 39 38.20 -87.94 36.09
N SER A 40 38.92 -87.16 36.90
CA SER A 40 38.51 -85.78 37.21
C SER A 40 38.63 -84.87 36.00
N LEU A 41 39.67 -85.01 35.18
CA LEU A 41 39.85 -84.29 33.92
C LEU A 41 38.71 -84.61 32.95
N ALA A 42 38.35 -85.89 32.77
CA ALA A 42 37.24 -86.31 31.92
C ALA A 42 35.89 -85.73 32.40
N ARG A 43 35.66 -85.68 33.72
CA ARG A 43 34.47 -85.04 34.31
C ARG A 43 34.45 -83.53 34.09
N LEU A 44 35.58 -82.84 34.29
CA LEU A 44 35.71 -81.40 34.06
C LEU A 44 35.52 -81.05 32.58
N GLN A 45 36.07 -81.85 31.67
CA GLN A 45 35.86 -81.70 30.22
C GLN A 45 34.38 -81.85 29.86
N GLN A 46 33.70 -82.88 30.38
CA GLN A 46 32.25 -83.03 30.18
C GLN A 46 31.45 -81.87 30.76
N GLN A 47 31.78 -81.39 31.95
CA GLN A 47 31.13 -80.21 32.54
C GLN A 47 31.38 -78.96 31.68
N GLN A 48 32.60 -78.72 31.21
CA GLN A 48 32.89 -77.59 30.33
C GLN A 48 32.14 -77.67 29.01
N LEU A 49 32.04 -78.85 28.39
CA LEU A 49 31.25 -79.03 27.16
C LEU A 49 29.78 -78.71 27.41
N LYS A 50 29.18 -79.21 28.50
CA LYS A 50 27.80 -78.90 28.87
C LYS A 50 27.59 -77.41 29.13
N THR A 51 28.53 -76.75 29.81
CA THR A 51 28.45 -75.31 30.10
C THR A 51 28.62 -74.48 28.83
N ARG A 52 29.55 -74.85 27.93
CA ARG A 52 29.74 -74.20 26.63
C ARG A 52 28.52 -74.36 25.75
N GLU A 53 27.92 -75.54 25.73
CA GLU A 53 26.70 -75.80 24.96
C GLU A 53 25.52 -74.98 25.52
N LYS A 54 25.38 -74.90 26.85
CA LYS A 54 24.37 -74.06 27.50
C LYS A 54 24.59 -72.56 27.20
N LEU A 55 25.82 -72.07 27.31
CA LEU A 55 26.19 -70.69 26.99
C LEU A 55 25.94 -70.38 25.51
N ALA A 56 26.31 -71.27 24.60
CA ALA A 56 26.08 -71.09 23.16
C ALA A 56 24.58 -71.03 22.83
N ARG A 57 23.75 -71.86 23.47
CA ARG A 57 22.28 -71.79 23.33
C ARG A 57 21.71 -70.50 23.91
N GLN A 58 22.25 -70.00 25.03
CA GLN A 58 21.84 -68.72 25.60
C GLN A 58 22.25 -67.56 24.70
N LEU A 59 23.47 -67.61 24.15
CA LEU A 59 23.98 -66.59 23.23
C LEU A 59 23.13 -66.54 21.96
N SER A 60 22.83 -67.69 21.34
CA SER A 60 21.99 -67.72 20.14
C SER A 60 20.56 -67.28 20.41
N ALA A 61 19.99 -67.64 21.58
CA ALA A 61 18.69 -67.13 22.00
C ALA A 61 18.71 -65.60 22.20
N LEU A 62 19.78 -65.05 22.78
CA LEU A 62 19.95 -63.62 22.97
C LEU A 62 20.12 -62.91 21.61
N GLU A 63 20.93 -63.44 20.71
CA GLU A 63 21.14 -62.94 19.35
C GLU A 63 19.81 -62.90 18.57
N MET A 64 19.04 -63.99 18.59
CA MET A 64 17.71 -64.01 17.98
C MET A 64 16.76 -62.99 18.61
N SER A 65 16.86 -62.75 19.92
CA SER A 65 16.03 -61.74 20.58
C SER A 65 16.44 -60.32 20.17
N VAL A 66 17.73 -60.04 20.05
CA VAL A 66 18.26 -58.75 19.59
C VAL A 66 17.88 -58.51 18.13
N GLU A 67 17.93 -59.53 17.28
CA GLU A 67 17.52 -59.43 15.89
C GLU A 67 16.02 -59.11 15.78
N LYS A 68 15.17 -59.82 16.52
CA LYS A 68 13.74 -59.51 16.60
C LYS A 68 13.45 -58.10 17.10
N LEU A 69 14.15 -57.65 18.15
CA LEU A 69 14.00 -56.28 18.66
C LEU A 69 14.45 -55.25 17.63
N ARG A 70 15.51 -55.52 16.86
CA ARG A 70 15.97 -54.63 15.78
C ARG A 70 14.95 -54.53 14.65
N ASP A 71 14.35 -55.65 14.26
CA ASP A 71 13.30 -55.67 13.25
C ASP A 71 12.07 -54.88 13.72
N GLU A 72 11.65 -55.06 14.98
CA GLU A 72 10.53 -54.33 15.57
C GLU A 72 10.79 -52.82 15.64
N VAL A 73 12.00 -52.40 16.03
CA VAL A 73 12.41 -50.99 16.01
C VAL A 73 12.40 -50.45 14.57
N GLY A 74 12.90 -51.21 13.60
CA GLY A 74 12.90 -50.82 12.21
C GLY A 74 11.50 -50.61 11.65
N ASP A 75 10.56 -51.52 11.95
CA ASP A 75 9.17 -51.40 11.53
C ASP A 75 8.46 -50.22 12.21
N MET A 76 8.73 -49.97 13.50
CA MET A 76 8.22 -48.80 14.21
C MET A 76 8.75 -47.49 13.64
N GLN A 77 10.05 -47.42 13.33
CA GLN A 77 10.64 -46.24 12.69
C GLN A 77 10.03 -45.97 11.32
N ARG A 78 9.87 -46.99 10.47
CA ARG A 78 9.23 -46.84 9.15
C ARG A 78 7.80 -46.29 9.26
N ARG A 79 7.03 -46.75 10.24
CA ARG A 79 5.66 -46.25 10.48
C ARG A 79 5.65 -44.80 10.93
N GLU A 80 6.59 -44.40 11.78
CA GLU A 80 6.72 -43.00 12.20
C GLU A 80 7.16 -42.11 11.02
N ASP A 81 8.14 -42.53 10.23
CA ASP A 81 8.58 -41.81 9.04
C ASP A 81 7.45 -41.68 8.00
N GLU A 82 6.66 -42.74 7.79
CA GLU A 82 5.49 -42.72 6.91
C GLU A 82 4.44 -41.71 7.40
N LYS A 83 4.18 -41.65 8.71
CA LYS A 83 3.28 -40.63 9.30
C LYS A 83 3.84 -39.22 9.11
N THR A 84 5.14 -39.01 9.30
CA THR A 84 5.78 -37.70 9.11
C THR A 84 5.69 -37.25 7.66
N LEU A 85 6.04 -38.11 6.71
CA LEU A 85 5.89 -37.83 5.28
C LEU A 85 4.43 -37.54 4.91
N ALA A 86 3.48 -38.33 5.41
CA ALA A 86 2.05 -38.08 5.20
C ALA A 86 1.62 -36.72 5.75
N LEU A 87 2.09 -36.34 6.93
CA LEU A 87 1.79 -35.04 7.54
C LEU A 87 2.40 -33.87 6.76
N ASP A 88 3.62 -34.02 6.25
CA ASP A 88 4.26 -32.99 5.43
C ASP A 88 3.55 -32.83 4.07
N THR A 89 3.13 -33.94 3.45
CA THR A 89 2.31 -33.85 2.22
C THR A 89 0.95 -33.19 2.47
N LEU A 90 0.31 -33.43 3.63
CA LEU A 90 -0.93 -32.76 4.01
C LEU A 90 -0.73 -31.26 4.25
N LYS A 91 0.36 -30.87 4.94
CA LYS A 91 0.72 -29.45 5.11
C LYS A 91 0.96 -28.76 3.78
N GLU A 92 1.66 -29.43 2.86
CA GLU A 92 1.95 -28.86 1.54
C GLU A 92 0.68 -28.71 0.70
N ARG A 93 -0.23 -29.70 0.76
CA ARG A 93 -1.56 -29.58 0.13
C ARG A 93 -2.37 -28.44 0.73
N LEU A 94 -2.39 -28.30 2.05
CA LEU A 94 -3.10 -27.20 2.73
C LEU A 94 -2.54 -25.84 2.30
N ARG A 95 -1.20 -25.69 2.24
CA ARG A 95 -0.55 -24.47 1.74
C ARG A 95 -0.93 -24.18 0.30
N THR A 96 -0.89 -25.20 -0.56
CA THR A 96 -1.27 -25.06 -1.97
C THR A 96 -2.73 -24.64 -2.10
N TRP A 97 -3.63 -25.24 -1.33
CA TRP A 97 -5.05 -24.87 -1.32
C TRP A 97 -5.27 -23.44 -0.81
N GLN A 98 -4.58 -23.02 0.24
CA GLN A 98 -4.64 -21.64 0.74
C GLN A 98 -4.13 -20.63 -0.29
N GLN A 99 -3.04 -20.97 -1.00
CA GLN A 99 -2.53 -20.13 -2.09
C GLN A 99 -3.50 -20.05 -3.27
N GLN A 100 -4.13 -21.17 -3.64
CA GLN A 100 -5.13 -21.22 -4.70
C GLN A 100 -6.38 -20.41 -4.35
N ASP A 101 -6.89 -20.52 -3.12
CA ASP A 101 -8.03 -19.73 -2.63
C ASP A 101 -7.71 -18.24 -2.68
N ALA A 102 -6.56 -17.82 -2.15
CA ALA A 102 -6.12 -16.42 -2.19
C ALA A 102 -5.99 -15.90 -3.63
N TYR A 103 -5.41 -16.69 -4.54
CA TYR A 103 -5.27 -16.34 -5.94
C TYR A 103 -6.64 -16.17 -6.63
N GLN A 104 -7.57 -17.11 -6.43
CA GLN A 104 -8.90 -17.05 -7.02
C GLN A 104 -9.68 -15.83 -6.54
N ARG A 105 -9.66 -15.55 -5.23
CA ARG A 105 -10.32 -14.36 -4.66
C ARG A 105 -9.79 -13.08 -5.27
N HIS A 106 -8.46 -12.95 -5.35
CA HIS A 106 -7.83 -11.77 -5.91
C HIS A 106 -8.14 -11.61 -7.41
N ALA A 107 -8.13 -12.69 -8.20
CA ALA A 107 -8.47 -12.64 -9.61
C ALA A 107 -9.92 -12.18 -9.84
N ILE A 108 -10.87 -12.69 -9.04
CA ILE A 108 -12.28 -12.28 -9.12
C ILE A 108 -12.45 -10.83 -8.66
N ALA A 109 -11.85 -10.45 -7.52
CA ALA A 109 -11.90 -9.09 -7.01
C ALA A 109 -11.37 -8.07 -8.03
N GLN A 110 -10.26 -8.38 -8.70
CA GLN A 110 -9.72 -7.54 -9.77
C GLN A 110 -10.69 -7.39 -10.94
N TYR A 111 -11.33 -8.48 -11.38
CA TYR A 111 -12.34 -8.44 -12.42
C TYR A 111 -13.54 -7.57 -12.04
N LEU A 112 -14.08 -7.74 -10.83
CA LEU A 112 -15.22 -6.96 -10.33
C LEU A 112 -14.88 -5.47 -10.21
N LYS A 113 -13.68 -5.16 -9.71
CA LYS A 113 -13.19 -3.78 -9.64
C LYS A 113 -13.09 -3.14 -11.03
N ALA A 114 -12.63 -3.89 -12.04
CA ALA A 114 -12.59 -3.42 -13.42
C ALA A 114 -13.99 -3.24 -14.02
N ALA A 115 -14.96 -4.06 -13.62
CA ALA A 115 -16.38 -3.91 -13.97
C ALA A 115 -17.07 -2.73 -13.27
N GLY A 116 -16.40 -2.06 -12.31
CA GLY A 116 -16.96 -0.94 -11.55
C GLY A 116 -17.78 -1.37 -10.32
N GLU A 117 -17.70 -2.64 -9.94
CA GLU A 117 -18.37 -3.20 -8.77
C GLU A 117 -17.44 -3.14 -7.54
N SER A 118 -17.94 -2.59 -6.43
CA SER A 118 -17.24 -2.58 -5.14
C SER A 118 -17.74 -3.73 -4.28
N THR A 119 -16.90 -4.73 -4.04
CA THR A 119 -17.23 -5.91 -3.22
C THR A 119 -16.17 -6.09 -2.12
N ASP A 120 -16.55 -6.77 -1.03
CA ASP A 120 -15.64 -7.12 0.06
C ASP A 120 -14.81 -8.36 -0.33
N ASP A 121 -13.49 -8.21 -0.40
CA ASP A 121 -12.57 -9.28 -0.84
C ASP A 121 -12.45 -10.43 0.19
N SER A 122 -13.01 -10.27 1.39
CA SER A 122 -12.84 -11.22 2.49
C SER A 122 -13.74 -12.46 2.40
N ASP A 123 -14.91 -12.35 1.74
CA ASP A 123 -15.86 -13.45 1.61
C ASP A 123 -16.07 -13.87 0.14
N PHE A 124 -15.82 -15.14 -0.15
CA PHE A 124 -15.98 -15.71 -1.49
C PHE A 124 -17.45 -15.70 -1.96
N GLY A 125 -18.40 -15.84 -1.03
CA GLY A 125 -19.83 -15.75 -1.36
C GLY A 125 -20.21 -14.38 -1.92
N SER A 126 -19.71 -13.32 -1.28
CA SER A 126 -19.92 -11.95 -1.76
C SER A 126 -19.30 -11.72 -3.14
N LEU A 127 -18.08 -12.22 -3.40
CA LEU A 127 -17.42 -12.15 -4.70
C LEU A 127 -18.24 -12.86 -5.79
N LEU A 128 -18.79 -14.04 -5.50
CA LEU A 128 -19.62 -14.76 -6.45
C LEU A 128 -20.89 -13.99 -6.81
N SER A 129 -21.57 -13.41 -5.81
CA SER A 129 -22.74 -12.54 -6.05
C SER A 129 -22.39 -11.27 -6.83
N GLY A 130 -21.16 -10.76 -6.68
CA GLY A 130 -20.63 -9.68 -7.50
C GLY A 130 -20.47 -10.08 -8.95
N VAL A 131 -19.97 -11.30 -9.21
CA VAL A 131 -19.83 -11.84 -10.57
C VAL A 131 -21.19 -12.02 -11.23
N GLU A 132 -22.19 -12.53 -10.51
CA GLU A 132 -23.56 -12.66 -11.02
C GLU A 132 -24.14 -11.29 -11.42
N ARG A 133 -23.95 -10.25 -10.60
CA ARG A 133 -24.38 -8.88 -10.92
C ARG A 133 -23.63 -8.30 -12.12
N ALA A 134 -22.31 -8.49 -12.18
CA ALA A 134 -21.51 -8.04 -13.30
C ALA A 134 -21.91 -8.75 -14.61
N LEU A 135 -22.26 -10.03 -14.54
CA LEU A 135 -22.77 -10.80 -15.68
C LEU A 135 -24.14 -10.30 -16.12
N ALA A 136 -25.05 -10.05 -15.18
CA ALA A 136 -26.37 -9.48 -15.48
C ALA A 136 -26.26 -8.09 -16.12
N ASP A 137 -25.36 -7.22 -15.65
CA ASP A 137 -25.09 -5.92 -16.29
C ASP A 137 -24.52 -6.10 -17.70
N LEU A 138 -23.65 -7.09 -17.91
CA LEU A 138 -23.11 -7.39 -19.23
C LEU A 138 -24.19 -7.90 -20.19
N GLU A 139 -25.06 -8.81 -19.75
CA GLU A 139 -26.22 -9.28 -20.52
C GLU A 139 -27.13 -8.11 -20.89
N GLN A 140 -27.43 -7.23 -19.94
CA GLN A 140 -28.24 -6.03 -20.19
C GLN A 140 -27.59 -5.08 -21.21
N ARG A 141 -26.26 -5.04 -21.28
CA ARG A 141 -25.53 -4.24 -22.30
C ARG A 141 -25.51 -4.91 -23.67
N LEU A 142 -25.58 -6.24 -23.73
CA LEU A 142 -25.65 -6.99 -24.98
C LEU A 142 -27.05 -6.93 -25.61
N GLU A 143 -28.09 -6.74 -24.79
CA GLU A 143 -29.48 -6.55 -25.21
C GLU A 143 -29.93 -5.10 -25.01
N PRO A 144 -29.49 -4.16 -25.88
CA PRO A 144 -29.86 -2.76 -25.75
C PRO A 144 -31.38 -2.58 -25.91
N ALA A 145 -32.04 -2.13 -24.85
CA ALA A 145 -33.46 -1.84 -24.83
C ALA A 145 -33.73 -0.33 -24.82
N TRP A 146 -34.89 0.05 -25.35
CA TRP A 146 -35.38 1.41 -25.24
C TRP A 146 -35.82 1.71 -23.80
N GLN A 147 -35.32 2.81 -23.24
CA GLN A 147 -35.64 3.27 -21.89
C GLN A 147 -36.18 4.69 -21.91
N SER A 148 -37.26 4.92 -21.17
CA SER A 148 -37.82 6.26 -21.00
C SER A 148 -36.96 7.08 -20.06
N ALA A 149 -36.43 8.21 -20.53
CA ALA A 149 -35.60 9.10 -19.72
C ALA A 149 -35.93 10.57 -20.02
N ASN A 150 -35.74 11.41 -19.01
CA ASN A 150 -35.84 12.86 -19.18
C ASN A 150 -34.51 13.37 -19.75
N VAL A 151 -34.60 14.10 -20.86
CA VAL A 151 -33.47 14.62 -21.61
C VAL A 151 -33.64 16.12 -21.75
N VAL A 152 -32.56 16.87 -21.62
CA VAL A 152 -32.55 18.31 -21.94
C VAL A 152 -32.43 18.48 -23.45
N GLY A 153 -33.46 19.02 -24.09
CA GLY A 153 -33.48 19.36 -25.51
C GLY A 153 -32.46 20.44 -25.87
N SER A 154 -32.24 20.65 -27.18
CA SER A 154 -31.30 21.67 -27.67
C SER A 154 -31.68 23.11 -27.29
N SER A 155 -32.95 23.35 -26.96
CA SER A 155 -33.48 24.63 -26.44
C SER A 155 -33.36 24.79 -24.92
N GLY A 156 -32.90 23.76 -24.20
CA GLY A 156 -32.86 23.74 -22.73
C GLY A 156 -34.14 23.24 -22.05
N GLU A 157 -35.13 22.81 -22.81
CA GLU A 157 -36.39 22.24 -22.29
C GLU A 157 -36.20 20.78 -21.84
N LEU A 158 -36.93 20.35 -20.81
CA LEU A 158 -36.97 18.94 -20.39
C LEU A 158 -37.98 18.17 -21.26
N LEU A 159 -37.47 17.21 -22.03
CA LEU A 159 -38.22 16.33 -22.91
C LEU A 159 -38.22 14.91 -22.35
N ALA A 160 -39.39 14.29 -22.27
CA ALA A 160 -39.51 12.87 -21.96
C ALA A 160 -39.30 12.05 -23.24
N ALA A 161 -38.08 11.55 -23.44
CA ALA A 161 -37.69 10.85 -24.66
C ALA A 161 -37.39 9.37 -24.41
N GLN A 162 -37.52 8.56 -25.46
CA GLN A 162 -37.04 7.19 -25.47
C GLN A 162 -35.57 7.19 -25.82
N THR A 163 -34.76 6.52 -25.02
CA THR A 163 -33.30 6.50 -25.16
C THR A 163 -32.82 5.09 -25.44
N LEU A 164 -31.84 4.95 -26.33
CA LEU A 164 -31.22 3.68 -26.67
C LEU A 164 -29.70 3.85 -26.59
N ARG A 165 -29.06 3.01 -25.76
CA ARG A 165 -27.61 3.03 -25.58
C ARG A 165 -26.99 1.82 -26.25
N LEU A 166 -26.05 2.05 -27.16
CA LEU A 166 -25.24 1.00 -27.77
C LEU A 166 -23.77 1.38 -27.64
N GLY A 167 -23.07 0.68 -26.74
CA GLY A 167 -21.68 0.98 -26.43
C GLY A 167 -21.48 2.43 -25.95
N PRO A 168 -20.61 3.21 -26.62
CA PRO A 168 -20.31 4.59 -26.22
C PRO A 168 -21.32 5.64 -26.73
N VAL A 169 -22.28 5.24 -27.58
CA VAL A 169 -23.25 6.16 -28.19
C VAL A 169 -24.62 5.92 -27.59
N THR A 170 -25.29 7.02 -27.24
CA THR A 170 -26.68 7.01 -26.77
C THR A 170 -27.51 7.87 -27.70
N TRP A 171 -28.57 7.30 -28.25
CA TRP A 171 -29.55 8.02 -29.05
C TRP A 171 -30.79 8.32 -28.24
N MET A 172 -31.49 9.36 -28.67
CA MET A 172 -32.84 9.66 -28.24
C MET A 172 -33.79 9.65 -29.43
N TYR A 173 -35.03 9.26 -29.16
CA TYR A 173 -36.16 9.37 -30.06
C TYR A 173 -37.37 9.82 -29.26
N ASP A 174 -38.02 10.89 -29.70
CA ASP A 174 -39.29 11.35 -29.13
C ASP A 174 -40.45 10.91 -30.05
N PRO A 175 -41.30 9.96 -29.62
CA PRO A 175 -42.44 9.50 -30.40
C PRO A 175 -43.49 10.59 -30.69
N ALA A 176 -43.58 11.64 -29.87
CA ALA A 176 -44.59 12.70 -30.02
C ALA A 176 -44.20 13.72 -31.09
N THR A 177 -42.93 14.12 -31.11
CA THR A 177 -42.41 15.14 -32.05
C THR A 177 -41.69 14.54 -33.26
N GLY A 178 -41.34 13.25 -33.21
CA GLY A 178 -40.54 12.58 -34.23
C GLY A 178 -39.07 13.04 -34.25
N GLN A 179 -38.64 13.82 -33.25
CA GLN A 179 -37.27 14.30 -33.16
C GLN A 179 -36.34 13.17 -32.66
N ALA A 180 -35.16 13.10 -33.26
CA ALA A 180 -34.11 12.18 -32.87
C ALA A 180 -32.78 12.91 -32.71
N GLY A 181 -31.84 12.29 -32.00
CA GLY A 181 -30.49 12.84 -31.88
C GLY A 181 -29.57 12.00 -31.03
N VAL A 182 -28.32 12.44 -30.94
CA VAL A 182 -27.30 11.85 -30.06
C VAL A 182 -27.27 12.60 -28.73
N LEU A 183 -27.21 11.85 -27.63
CA LEU A 183 -27.14 12.38 -26.27
C LEU A 183 -25.70 12.51 -25.77
N SER A 184 -25.48 13.52 -24.93
CA SER A 184 -24.29 13.67 -24.09
C SER A 184 -24.64 13.34 -22.64
N LEU A 185 -23.90 12.37 -22.07
CA LEU A 185 -24.02 11.95 -20.66
C LEU A 185 -23.03 12.69 -19.74
N THR A 186 -22.66 13.93 -20.08
CA THR A 186 -21.60 14.68 -19.35
C THR A 186 -22.13 15.38 -18.08
N GLY A 187 -23.44 15.42 -17.87
CA GLY A 187 -24.09 16.05 -16.70
C GLY A 187 -25.07 15.10 -16.01
N ASP A 188 -25.70 15.59 -14.94
CA ASP A 188 -26.67 14.83 -14.13
C ASP A 188 -27.90 14.42 -14.93
N ILE A 189 -28.29 15.25 -15.90
CA ILE A 189 -29.37 14.98 -16.85
C ILE A 189 -28.76 14.87 -18.26
N PRO A 190 -29.04 13.80 -19.03
CA PRO A 190 -28.62 13.69 -20.42
C PRO A 190 -29.12 14.89 -21.25
N SER A 191 -28.28 15.40 -22.14
CA SER A 191 -28.64 16.53 -23.02
C SER A 191 -28.47 16.16 -24.49
N VAL A 192 -29.33 16.70 -25.36
CA VAL A 192 -29.22 16.54 -26.81
C VAL A 192 -27.98 17.27 -27.29
N LEU A 193 -26.99 16.51 -27.76
CA LEU A 193 -25.74 17.05 -28.27
C LEU A 193 -25.82 17.39 -29.76
N LEU A 194 -26.45 16.51 -30.53
CA LEU A 194 -26.62 16.69 -31.96
C LEU A 194 -28.01 16.22 -32.38
N PRO A 195 -28.94 17.13 -32.71
CA PRO A 195 -30.21 16.75 -33.30
C PRO A 195 -29.99 16.20 -34.71
N PHE A 196 -30.77 15.19 -35.08
CA PHE A 196 -30.74 14.58 -36.40
C PHE A 196 -31.61 15.35 -37.40
N ASP A 197 -31.27 15.20 -38.68
CA ASP A 197 -32.12 15.62 -39.79
C ASP A 197 -33.39 14.75 -39.88
N SER A 198 -34.34 15.15 -40.72
CA SER A 198 -35.61 14.43 -40.88
C SER A 198 -35.42 12.98 -41.32
N ASP A 199 -34.44 12.74 -42.18
CA ASP A 199 -34.17 11.41 -42.76
C ASP A 199 -33.55 10.46 -41.73
N SER A 200 -32.56 10.91 -40.95
CA SER A 200 -31.97 10.10 -39.89
C SER A 200 -32.93 9.92 -38.71
N SER A 201 -33.79 10.92 -38.44
CA SER A 201 -34.84 10.80 -37.43
C SER A 201 -35.88 9.75 -37.81
N ALA A 202 -36.31 9.71 -39.07
CA ALA A 202 -37.19 8.68 -39.59
C ALA A 202 -36.53 7.28 -39.58
N ALA A 203 -35.23 7.20 -39.84
CA ALA A 203 -34.48 5.95 -39.73
C ALA A 203 -34.44 5.42 -38.29
N LEU A 204 -34.22 6.28 -37.30
CA LEU A 204 -34.25 5.89 -35.89
C LEU A 204 -35.67 5.54 -35.42
N GLY A 205 -36.70 6.22 -35.91
CA GLY A 205 -38.11 5.86 -35.66
C GLY A 205 -38.48 4.46 -36.16
N ARG A 206 -37.85 3.99 -37.25
CA ARG A 206 -37.99 2.59 -37.71
C ARG A 206 -37.31 1.60 -36.75
N VAL A 207 -36.16 1.95 -36.19
CA VAL A 207 -35.50 1.12 -35.15
C VAL A 207 -36.36 1.06 -33.89
N TYR A 208 -37.01 2.16 -33.51
CA TYR A 208 -37.93 2.18 -32.38
C TYR A 208 -39.18 1.31 -32.59
N SER A 209 -39.80 1.38 -33.77
CA SER A 209 -41.06 0.68 -34.07
C SER A 209 -40.90 -0.77 -34.52
N SER A 210 -39.84 -1.10 -35.26
CA SER A 210 -39.64 -2.43 -35.87
C SER A 210 -38.43 -3.20 -35.34
N GLY A 211 -37.59 -2.58 -34.51
CA GLY A 211 -36.35 -3.18 -34.00
C GLY A 211 -35.23 -3.29 -35.04
N SER A 212 -35.45 -2.83 -36.28
CA SER A 212 -34.46 -2.88 -37.36
C SER A 212 -34.39 -1.56 -38.13
N GLY A 213 -33.19 -1.18 -38.55
CA GLY A 213 -32.97 0.06 -39.29
C GLY A 213 -31.51 0.46 -39.36
N GLN A 214 -31.25 1.57 -40.04
CA GLN A 214 -29.93 2.18 -40.12
C GLN A 214 -29.86 3.32 -39.11
N VAL A 215 -28.76 3.39 -38.36
CA VAL A 215 -28.53 4.43 -37.36
C VAL A 215 -27.25 5.16 -37.71
N PHE A 216 -27.30 6.49 -37.65
CA PHE A 216 -26.13 7.32 -37.84
C PHE A 216 -25.24 7.27 -36.58
N VAL A 217 -23.96 6.95 -36.79
CA VAL A 217 -22.94 6.88 -35.74
C VAL A 217 -21.80 7.82 -36.13
N ASP A 218 -21.47 8.77 -35.25
CA ASP A 218 -20.26 9.57 -35.41
C ASP A 218 -19.03 8.78 -34.90
N PRO A 219 -18.07 8.43 -35.77
CA PRO A 219 -16.87 7.69 -35.37
C PRO A 219 -15.96 8.48 -34.43
N THR A 220 -16.11 9.80 -34.34
CA THR A 220 -15.35 10.65 -33.41
C THR A 220 -15.96 10.74 -32.01
N LEU A 221 -17.02 9.98 -31.74
CA LEU A 221 -17.75 9.97 -30.46
C LEU A 221 -18.17 11.38 -30.01
N SER A 222 -18.65 12.18 -30.97
CA SER A 222 -19.16 13.52 -30.74
C SER A 222 -18.13 14.50 -30.18
N ARG A 223 -16.84 14.20 -30.30
CA ARG A 223 -15.74 15.09 -29.88
C ARG A 223 -15.73 16.38 -30.71
N VAL A 224 -16.06 16.28 -32.00
CA VAL A 224 -16.18 17.44 -32.89
C VAL A 224 -17.34 18.34 -32.45
N ALA A 225 -18.50 17.76 -32.16
CA ALA A 225 -19.67 18.51 -31.66
C ALA A 225 -19.39 19.20 -30.31
N LYS A 226 -18.66 18.55 -29.39
CA LYS A 226 -18.24 19.16 -28.12
C LYS A 226 -17.26 20.33 -28.32
N LEU A 227 -16.37 20.26 -29.31
CA LEU A 227 -15.45 21.37 -29.62
C LEU A 227 -16.19 22.60 -30.17
N SER A 228 -17.23 22.40 -30.99
CA SER A 228 -18.01 23.52 -31.53
C SER A 228 -18.79 24.26 -30.44
N THR A 229 -19.30 23.55 -29.42
CA THR A 229 -19.99 24.18 -28.28
C THR A 229 -19.02 24.98 -27.38
N GLN A 230 -17.72 24.69 -27.41
CA GLN A 230 -16.71 25.39 -26.60
C GLN A 230 -16.34 26.78 -27.15
N HIS A 231 -16.86 27.19 -28.31
CA HIS A 231 -16.76 28.56 -28.81
C HIS A 231 -17.86 29.46 -28.20
N ASP A 232 -18.08 29.37 -26.89
CA ASP A 232 -18.85 30.40 -26.20
C ASP A 232 -18.03 31.69 -26.15
N SER A 233 -18.56 32.74 -26.75
CA SER A 233 -17.97 34.08 -26.62
C SER A 233 -17.92 34.52 -25.15
N ALA A 234 -16.99 35.41 -24.77
CA ALA A 234 -16.94 35.99 -23.42
C ALA A 234 -18.29 36.60 -22.97
N LEU A 235 -19.11 37.05 -23.93
CA LEU A 235 -20.46 37.55 -23.71
C LEU A 235 -21.46 36.41 -23.37
N GLY A 236 -21.29 35.22 -23.97
CA GLY A 236 -22.09 34.03 -23.69
C GLY A 236 -21.87 33.49 -22.27
N HIS A 237 -20.63 33.55 -21.76
CA HIS A 237 -20.34 33.21 -20.36
C HIS A 237 -21.03 34.15 -19.36
N LEU A 238 -21.18 35.45 -19.71
CA LEU A 238 -21.89 36.41 -18.87
C LEU A 238 -23.40 36.12 -18.80
N GLN A 239 -23.99 35.63 -19.89
CA GLN A 239 -25.40 35.20 -19.91
C GLN A 239 -25.64 33.93 -19.07
N LYS A 240 -24.66 33.02 -19.03
CA LYS A 240 -24.74 31.78 -18.23
C LYS A 240 -24.54 32.00 -16.73
N GLY A 241 -23.88 33.08 -16.32
CA GLY A 241 -23.60 33.43 -14.93
C GLY A 241 -24.81 33.92 -14.11
N GLY A 242 -25.98 34.04 -14.73
CA GLY A 242 -27.24 34.38 -14.05
C GLY A 242 -27.25 35.77 -13.42
N ILE A 243 -28.13 35.99 -12.45
CA ILE A 243 -28.33 37.32 -11.85
C ILE A 243 -27.17 37.75 -10.95
N TRP A 244 -26.40 36.79 -10.43
CA TRP A 244 -25.29 37.01 -9.49
C TRP A 244 -23.99 37.50 -10.16
N THR A 245 -23.84 37.35 -11.48
CA THR A 245 -22.68 37.94 -12.17
C THR A 245 -22.66 39.47 -12.17
N LEU A 246 -23.82 40.13 -12.08
CA LEU A 246 -23.91 41.60 -12.06
C LEU A 246 -23.18 42.24 -10.86
N PRO A 247 -23.40 41.83 -9.60
CA PRO A 247 -22.68 42.40 -8.46
C PRO A 247 -21.17 42.10 -8.50
N ILE A 248 -20.75 40.91 -8.95
CA ILE A 248 -19.33 40.54 -9.08
C ILE A 248 -18.64 41.46 -10.10
N LEU A 249 -19.29 41.70 -11.25
CA LEU A 249 -18.77 42.59 -12.28
C LEU A 249 -18.68 44.04 -11.76
N LEU A 250 -19.67 44.51 -11.00
CA LEU A 250 -19.63 45.84 -10.38
C LEU A 250 -18.48 45.96 -9.38
N CYS A 251 -18.27 44.95 -8.53
CA CYS A 251 -17.12 44.89 -7.63
C CYS A 251 -15.79 44.95 -8.39
N ALA A 252 -15.65 44.22 -9.50
CA ALA A 252 -14.47 44.23 -10.33
C ALA A 252 -14.20 45.61 -10.94
N VAL A 253 -15.24 46.29 -11.46
CA VAL A 253 -15.12 47.65 -12.02
C VAL A 253 -14.71 48.66 -10.94
N VAL A 254 -15.32 48.62 -9.76
CA VAL A 254 -14.98 49.51 -8.64
C VAL A 254 -13.55 49.27 -8.17
N ALA A 255 -13.13 48.01 -8.02
CA ALA A 255 -11.76 47.67 -7.65
C ALA A 255 -10.74 48.16 -8.71
N LEU A 256 -11.06 48.01 -10.00
CA LEU A 256 -10.22 48.50 -11.10
C LEU A 256 -10.07 50.02 -11.08
N LEU A 257 -11.15 50.77 -10.87
CA LEU A 257 -11.11 52.23 -10.78
C LEU A 257 -10.27 52.70 -9.59
N CYS A 258 -10.42 52.08 -8.43
CA CYS A 258 -9.61 52.36 -7.25
C CYS A 258 -8.12 52.05 -7.49
N ALA A 259 -7.82 50.91 -8.12
CA ALA A 259 -6.46 50.52 -8.46
C ALA A 259 -5.82 51.52 -9.43
N LEU A 260 -6.49 51.88 -10.52
CA LEU A 260 -6.01 52.88 -11.48
C LEU A 260 -5.77 54.25 -10.83
N ALA A 261 -6.69 54.71 -9.99
CA ALA A 261 -6.53 55.96 -9.26
C ALA A 261 -5.30 55.93 -8.34
N LYS A 262 -5.05 54.81 -7.66
CA LYS A 262 -3.86 54.63 -6.81
C LYS A 262 -2.58 54.50 -7.59
N THR A 263 -2.56 53.76 -8.70
CA THR A 263 -1.42 53.68 -9.60
C THR A 263 -1.07 55.05 -10.15
N TRP A 264 -2.07 55.84 -10.56
CA TRP A 264 -1.86 57.21 -10.99
C TRP A 264 -1.36 58.12 -9.86
N GLN A 265 -1.95 58.01 -8.67
CA GLN A 265 -1.52 58.74 -7.48
C GLN A 265 -0.05 58.45 -7.15
N LEU A 266 0.35 57.18 -7.19
CA LEU A 266 1.72 56.72 -6.91
C LEU A 266 2.70 57.16 -8.01
N TYR A 267 2.31 57.04 -9.28
CA TYR A 267 3.11 57.50 -10.42
C TYR A 267 3.39 59.00 -10.38
N ARG A 268 2.45 59.79 -9.83
CA ARG A 268 2.61 61.24 -9.70
C ARG A 268 3.44 61.67 -8.48
N MET A 269 3.82 60.77 -7.59
CA MET A 269 4.66 61.12 -6.44
C MET A 269 6.09 61.44 -6.89
N PRO A 270 6.67 62.57 -6.46
CA PRO A 270 8.07 62.87 -6.71
C PRO A 270 8.95 61.75 -6.15
N ALA A 271 9.97 61.33 -6.90
CA ALA A 271 10.94 60.36 -6.41
C ALA A 271 11.63 60.89 -5.14
N VAL A 272 11.60 60.11 -4.07
CA VAL A 272 12.27 60.44 -2.80
C VAL A 272 13.76 60.58 -3.07
N ARG A 273 14.34 61.74 -2.74
CA ARG A 273 15.78 61.98 -2.88
C ARG A 273 16.49 61.52 -1.59
N PRO A 274 17.15 60.35 -1.57
CA PRO A 274 17.74 59.80 -0.34
C PRO A 274 18.86 60.65 0.25
N THR A 275 19.42 61.59 -0.53
CA THR A 275 20.52 62.46 -0.11
C THR A 275 20.09 63.86 0.33
N ALA A 276 18.79 64.20 0.32
CA ALA A 276 18.34 65.57 0.61
C ALA A 276 18.73 66.02 2.03
N ALA A 277 18.52 65.18 3.04
CA ALA A 277 18.91 65.45 4.42
C ALA A 277 20.44 65.58 4.60
N ALA A 278 21.21 64.76 3.88
CA ALA A 278 22.68 64.81 3.92
C ALA A 278 23.23 66.10 3.28
N ARG A 279 22.66 66.53 2.15
CA ARG A 279 23.03 67.79 1.48
C ARG A 279 22.67 69.00 2.33
N LEU A 280 21.45 69.05 2.87
CA LEU A 280 21.02 70.10 3.79
C LEU A 280 21.96 70.21 5.00
N ARG A 281 22.36 69.08 5.60
CA ARG A 281 23.34 69.07 6.70
C ARG A 281 24.70 69.65 6.30
N THR A 282 25.23 69.28 5.12
CA THR A 282 26.52 69.80 4.65
C THR A 282 26.48 71.31 4.36
N VAL A 283 25.37 71.80 3.79
CA VAL A 283 25.20 73.22 3.46
C VAL A 283 24.97 74.04 4.74
N LEU A 284 24.23 73.50 5.71
CA LEU A 284 24.04 74.11 7.04
C LEU A 284 25.36 74.22 7.85
N GLN A 285 26.26 73.24 7.72
CA GLN A 285 27.56 73.27 8.39
C GLN A 285 28.56 74.24 7.73
N GLY A 286 28.43 74.49 6.43
CA GLY A 286 29.26 75.43 5.67
C GLY A 286 28.90 76.91 5.86
N GLY A 287 27.73 77.22 6.45
CA GLY A 287 27.31 78.58 6.79
C GLY A 287 26.86 79.46 5.61
N ASP A 288 26.71 78.90 4.41
CA ASP A 288 26.34 79.67 3.21
C ASP A 288 24.81 79.77 3.04
N THR A 289 24.25 80.90 3.45
CA THR A 289 22.79 81.15 3.49
C THR A 289 22.13 81.16 2.11
N LYS A 290 22.89 81.42 1.04
CA LYS A 290 22.37 81.40 -0.33
C LYS A 290 22.20 79.97 -0.84
N ALA A 291 23.16 79.10 -0.56
CA ALA A 291 23.10 77.69 -0.93
C ALA A 291 21.99 76.93 -0.17
N VAL A 292 21.70 77.30 1.08
CA VAL A 292 20.55 76.75 1.83
C VAL A 292 19.22 77.10 1.16
N ALA A 293 19.06 78.34 0.71
CA ALA A 293 17.83 78.80 0.06
C ALA A 293 17.60 78.10 -1.30
N GLU A 294 18.67 77.86 -2.06
CA GLU A 294 18.61 77.16 -3.34
C GLU A 294 18.23 75.68 -3.19
N GLU A 295 18.79 74.99 -2.19
CA GLU A 295 18.44 73.60 -1.89
C GLU A 295 16.98 73.49 -1.40
N LEU A 296 16.50 74.44 -0.57
CA LEU A 296 15.09 74.50 -0.15
C LEU A 296 14.14 74.71 -1.34
N ASN A 297 14.47 75.61 -2.26
CA ASN A 297 13.62 75.88 -3.44
C ASN A 297 13.53 74.67 -4.40
N SER A 298 14.54 73.79 -4.39
CA SER A 298 14.57 72.56 -5.18
C SER A 298 13.92 71.34 -4.49
N SER A 299 13.51 71.49 -3.24
CA SER A 299 12.95 70.43 -2.39
C SER A 299 11.46 70.18 -2.65
N THR A 300 11.02 68.95 -2.40
CA THR A 300 9.61 68.58 -2.53
C THR A 300 8.76 69.22 -1.41
N PRO A 301 7.44 69.40 -1.61
CA PRO A 301 6.56 69.97 -0.58
C PRO A 301 6.58 69.21 0.76
N ALA A 302 6.85 67.90 0.73
CA ALA A 302 6.98 67.09 1.94
C ALA A 302 8.29 67.34 2.68
N GLU A 303 9.40 67.50 1.94
CA GLU A 303 10.72 67.83 2.52
C GLU A 303 10.70 69.22 3.17
N LEU A 304 10.04 70.20 2.54
CA LEU A 304 9.88 71.55 3.10
C LEU A 304 9.12 71.53 4.43
N GLN A 305 8.06 70.74 4.55
CA GLN A 305 7.30 70.60 5.80
C GLN A 305 8.13 69.93 6.91
N ILE A 306 8.95 68.93 6.58
CA ILE A 306 9.88 68.30 7.53
C ILE A 306 10.91 69.32 8.04
N VAL A 307 11.48 70.13 7.15
CA VAL A 307 12.43 71.19 7.52
C VAL A 307 11.76 72.26 8.40
N GLU A 308 10.52 72.63 8.08
CA GLU A 308 9.76 73.60 8.87
C GLU A 308 9.43 73.08 10.29
N ILE A 309 9.05 71.81 10.42
CA ILE A 309 8.84 71.16 11.74
C ILE A 309 10.13 71.17 12.56
N CYS A 310 11.27 70.86 11.93
CA CYS A 310 12.58 70.89 12.58
C CYS A 310 13.02 72.30 13.00
N ARG A 311 12.61 73.34 12.26
CA ARG A 311 12.92 74.73 12.57
C ARG A 311 12.07 75.28 13.72
N ASN A 312 10.79 74.92 13.75
CA ASN A 312 9.84 75.46 14.72
C ASN A 312 9.93 74.76 16.10
N ASN A 313 10.52 73.56 16.17
CA ASN A 313 10.69 72.80 17.41
C ASN A 313 12.19 72.59 17.69
N PRO A 314 12.82 73.47 18.50
CA PRO A 314 14.24 73.39 18.81
C PRO A 314 14.59 72.26 19.79
N ASP A 315 13.63 71.86 20.64
CA ASP A 315 13.79 70.74 21.56
C ASP A 315 13.66 69.38 20.86
N ILE A 316 14.46 68.40 21.27
CA ILE A 316 14.62 67.12 20.57
C ILE A 316 13.35 66.29 20.67
N SER A 317 12.77 66.18 21.88
CA SER A 317 11.59 65.34 22.12
C SER A 317 10.38 65.86 21.36
N THR A 318 10.11 67.15 21.46
CA THR A 318 8.98 67.79 20.78
C THR A 318 9.09 67.74 19.26
N ARG A 319 10.31 67.83 18.72
CA ARG A 319 10.56 67.68 17.28
C ARG A 319 10.29 66.25 16.80
N GLU A 320 10.74 65.24 17.54
CA GLU A 320 10.50 63.83 17.19
C GLU A 320 9.00 63.51 17.17
N ASP A 321 8.25 63.99 18.16
CA ASP A 321 6.79 63.82 18.23
C ASP A 321 6.09 64.48 17.04
N ALA A 322 6.47 65.71 16.69
CA ALA A 322 5.87 66.44 15.57
C ALA A 322 6.20 65.79 14.20
N LEU A 323 7.42 65.28 14.03
CA LEU A 323 7.81 64.54 12.82
C LEU A 323 7.06 63.21 12.72
N PHE A 324 6.92 62.49 13.83
CA PHE A 324 6.18 61.24 13.87
C PHE A 324 4.71 61.45 13.53
N ALA A 325 4.08 62.48 14.11
CA ALA A 325 2.69 62.85 13.80
C ALA A 325 2.49 63.17 12.31
N TYR A 326 3.42 63.93 11.73
CA TYR A 326 3.40 64.26 10.30
C TYR A 326 3.51 63.02 9.41
N LEU A 327 4.43 62.10 9.72
CA LEU A 327 4.60 60.86 8.98
C LEU A 327 3.37 59.95 9.10
N MET A 328 2.77 59.86 10.29
CA MET A 328 1.53 59.09 10.49
C MET A 328 0.37 59.67 9.69
N GLN A 329 0.19 60.99 9.69
CA GLN A 329 -0.85 61.64 8.88
C GLN A 329 -0.64 61.40 7.38
N ARG A 330 0.60 61.47 6.89
CA ARG A 330 0.93 61.16 5.49
C ARG A 330 0.66 59.71 5.14
N ARG A 331 1.00 58.78 6.04
CA ARG A 331 0.70 57.35 5.86
C ARG A 331 -0.80 57.10 5.74
N GLU A 332 -1.61 57.67 6.61
CA GLU A 332 -3.08 57.51 6.57
C GLU A 332 -3.68 58.01 5.24
N GLN A 333 -3.20 59.15 4.73
CA GLN A 333 -3.63 59.69 3.42
C GLN A 333 -3.28 58.76 2.26
N LEU A 334 -2.15 58.07 2.33
CA LEU A 334 -1.71 57.09 1.33
C LEU A 334 -2.52 55.80 1.41
N GLU A 335 -2.81 55.33 2.62
CA GLU A 335 -3.58 54.11 2.89
C GLU A 335 -5.08 54.26 2.60
N LYS A 336 -5.60 55.49 2.49
CA LYS A 336 -7.01 55.74 2.12
C LYS A 336 -7.40 54.95 0.86
N TRP A 337 -8.52 54.23 0.90
CA TRP A 337 -9.05 53.34 -0.16
C TRP A 337 -8.40 51.96 -0.32
N LEU A 338 -7.23 51.70 0.26
CA LEU A 338 -6.63 50.34 0.23
C LEU A 338 -7.50 49.32 0.98
N GLY A 339 -8.14 49.74 2.08
CA GLY A 339 -9.10 48.91 2.81
C GLY A 339 -10.32 48.49 1.98
N ALA A 340 -10.83 49.37 1.10
CA ALA A 340 -11.96 49.05 0.23
C ALA A 340 -11.61 47.96 -0.80
N ILE A 341 -10.39 48.03 -1.36
CA ILE A 341 -9.87 46.99 -2.29
C ILE A 341 -9.75 45.65 -1.55
N ALA A 342 -9.25 45.66 -0.31
CA ALA A 342 -9.13 44.45 0.51
C ALA A 342 -10.48 43.80 0.82
N VAL A 343 -11.51 44.59 1.15
CA VAL A 343 -12.87 44.08 1.39
C VAL A 343 -13.46 43.48 0.11
N ILE A 344 -13.34 44.17 -1.03
CA ILE A 344 -13.84 43.65 -2.31
C ILE A 344 -13.13 42.33 -2.69
N ALA A 345 -11.81 42.25 -2.47
CA ALA A 345 -11.03 41.04 -2.73
C ALA A 345 -11.42 39.87 -1.80
N ALA A 346 -11.84 40.15 -0.57
CA ALA A 346 -12.30 39.14 0.39
C ALA A 346 -13.74 38.66 0.11
N VAL A 347 -14.62 39.55 -0.37
CA VAL A 347 -16.03 39.25 -0.61
C VAL A 347 -16.28 38.66 -2.00
N ALA A 348 -15.48 39.01 -3.01
CA ALA A 348 -15.67 38.52 -4.38
C ALA A 348 -15.67 36.97 -4.50
N PRO A 349 -14.79 36.20 -3.82
CA PRO A 349 -14.84 34.74 -3.83
C PRO A 349 -16.06 34.13 -3.11
N LEU A 350 -16.74 34.88 -2.24
CA LEU A 350 -17.95 34.40 -1.57
C LEU A 350 -19.21 34.52 -2.44
N LEU A 351 -19.14 35.28 -3.54
CA LEU A 351 -20.26 35.56 -4.44
C LEU A 351 -20.24 34.75 -5.74
N GLY A 352 -19.10 34.18 -6.13
CA GLY A 352 -18.91 33.43 -7.38
C GLY A 352 -18.80 31.93 -7.15
#